data_AF-A0A352UGT3-F1
#
_entry.id   AF-A0A352UGT3-F1
#
_cell.length_a   1.000
_cell.length_b   1.000
_cell.length_c   1.000
_cell.angle_alpha   90.00
_cell.angle_beta   90.00
_cell.angle_gamma   90.00
#
_symmetry.space_group_name_H-M   'P 1'
#
loop_
_entity.id
_entity.type
_entity.pdbx_description
1 polymer ?
#
loop_
_entity_poly.entity_id
_entity_poly.type
_entity_poly.pdbx_seq_one_letter_code
_entity_poly.pdbx_strand_id
1 'polypeptide(L)' 'MLVRKEQFKVALIQMTCEKGEIQHNVQRSIEFSAQASGAGADIVCFPEGI' A
#
# COMPACT_ATOMS: atom_id res chain seq x y z
N MET A 1 15.82 29.67 10.04
CA MET A 1 14.67 28.74 9.97
C MET A 1 15.19 27.42 9.44
N LEU A 2 15.35 26.40 10.29
CA LEU A 2 15.79 25.06 9.88
C LEU A 2 14.61 24.35 9.23
N VAL A 3 14.63 24.18 7.90
CA VAL A 3 13.63 23.37 7.19
C VAL A 3 13.92 21.91 7.51
N ARG A 4 13.10 21.29 8.37
CA ARG A 4 13.15 19.84 8.55
C ARG A 4 12.62 19.20 7.27
N LYS A 5 13.42 18.36 6.60
CA LYS A 5 12.91 17.50 5.54
C LYS A 5 11.92 16.52 6.18
N GLU A 6 10.67 16.57 5.75
CA GLU A 6 9.69 15.53 6.11
C GLU A 6 10.18 14.19 5.55
N GLN A 7 10.19 13.17 6.41
CA GLN A 7 10.47 11.80 6.02
C GLN A 7 9.14 11.05 5.95
N PHE A 8 8.85 10.44 4.80
CA PHE A 8 7.67 9.60 4.62
C PHE A 8 8.06 8.14 4.67
N LYS A 9 7.28 7.34 5.38
CA LYS A 9 7.35 5.88 5.36
C LYS A 9 6.46 5.38 4.23
N VAL A 10 7.06 4.68 3.27
CA VAL A 10 6.35 4.14 2.11
C VAL A 10 6.31 2.62 2.21
N ALA A 11 5.12 2.04 2.14
CA ALA A 11 4.93 0.61 1.98
C ALA A 11 4.76 0.26 0.50
N LEU A 12 5.65 -0.60 0.00
CA LEU A 12 5.55 -1.16 -1.34
C LEU A 12 4.93 -2.55 -1.22
N ILE A 13 3.70 -2.70 -1.70
CA ILE A 13 3.00 -3.97 -1.63
C ILE A 13 3.37 -4.81 -2.85
N GLN A 14 3.82 -6.04 -2.60
CA GLN A 14 3.92 -7.08 -3.61
C GLN A 14 2.82 -8.09 -3.35
N MET A 15 1.88 -8.21 -4.29
CA MET A 15 0.80 -9.19 -4.21
C MET A 15 0.56 -9.84 -5.56
N THR A 16 0.06 -11.07 -5.54
CA THR A 16 -0.46 -11.75 -6.72
C THR A 16 -1.85 -11.20 -7.02
N CYS A 17 -2.02 -10.57 -8.19
CA CYS A 17 -3.31 -10.15 -8.69
C CYS A 17 -3.90 -11.25 -9.58
N GLU A 18 -5.15 -11.64 -9.31
CA GLU A 18 -5.86 -12.64 -10.09
C GLU A 18 -6.66 -11.97 -11.20
N LYS A 19 -6.43 -12.41 -12.45
CA LYS A 19 -7.02 -11.78 -13.63
C LYS A 19 -8.53 -11.98 -13.65
N GLY A 20 -9.28 -10.89 -13.69
CA GLY A 20 -10.75 -10.90 -13.72
C GLY A 20 -11.40 -10.93 -12.32
N GLU A 21 -10.64 -11.24 -11.28
CA GLU A 21 -11.10 -11.35 -9.89
C GLU A 21 -10.98 -10.01 -9.15
N ILE A 22 -11.62 -8.96 -9.69
CA ILE A 22 -11.48 -7.58 -9.19
C ILE A 22 -11.81 -7.50 -7.69
N GLN A 23 -12.91 -8.11 -7.26
CA GLN A 23 -13.34 -8.05 -5.85
C GLN A 23 -12.33 -8.72 -4.92
N HIS A 24 -11.72 -9.82 -5.36
CA HIS A 24 -10.68 -10.50 -4.61
C HIS A 24 -9.42 -9.64 -4.48
N ASN A 25 -8.96 -9.04 -5.58
CA ASN A 25 -7.79 -8.17 -5.58
C ASN A 25 -8.01 -6.92 -4.71
N VAL A 26 -9.19 -6.30 -4.78
CA VAL A 26 -9.57 -5.15 -3.95
C VAL A 26 -9.60 -5.53 -2.47
N GLN A 27 -10.21 -6.67 -2.13
CA GLN A 27 -10.27 -7.14 -0.74
C GLN A 27 -8.85 -7.34 -0.15
N ARG A 28 -7.94 -7.96 -0.91
CA ARG A 28 -6.54 -8.11 -0.50
C ARG A 28 -5.82 -6.76 -0.37
N SER A 29 -6.14 -5.80 -1.24
CA SER A 29 -5.57 -4.45 -1.17
C SER A 29 -5.94 -3.74 0.12
N ILE A 30 -7.18 -3.92 0.60
CA ILE A 30 -7.65 -3.38 1.88
C ILE A 30 -6.87 -4.01 3.04
N GLU A 31 -6.68 -5.33 3.02
CA GLU A 31 -5.91 -6.05 4.05
C GLU A 31 -4.46 -5.58 4.13
N PHE A 32 -3.78 -5.43 2.98
CA PHE A 32 -2.42 -4.91 2.94
C PHE A 32 -2.33 -3.44 3.38
N SER A 33 -3.33 -2.62 3.05
CA SER A 33 -3.40 -1.24 3.51
C SER A 33 -3.53 -1.15 5.03
N ALA A 34 -4.35 -2.01 5.64
CA ALA A 34 -4.49 -2.09 7.10
C ALA A 34 -3.17 -2.50 7.77
N GLN A 35 -2.45 -3.47 7.20
CA GLN A 35 -1.14 -3.89 7.71
C GLN A 35 -0.08 -2.77 7.59
N ALA A 36 -0.03 -2.09 6.44
CA ALA A 36 0.89 -0.98 6.21
C ALA A 36 0.61 0.19 7.18
N SER A 37 -0.67 0.51 7.41
CA SER A 37 -1.09 1.49 8.42
C SER A 37 -0.65 1.08 9.83
N GLY A 38 -0.83 -0.18 10.20
CA GLY A 38 -0.35 -0.73 11.48
C GLY A 38 1.17 -0.66 11.65
N ALA A 39 1.94 -0.71 10.55
CA ALA A 39 3.39 -0.51 10.53
C ALA A 39 3.81 0.97 10.48
N GLY A 40 2.86 1.90 10.41
CA GLY A 40 3.08 3.34 10.37
C GLY A 40 3.52 3.86 9.00
N ALA A 41 3.07 3.23 7.90
CA ALA A 41 3.27 3.78 6.57
C ALA A 41 2.37 5.00 6.34
N ASP A 42 2.94 6.05 5.76
CA ASP A 42 2.23 7.25 5.33
C ASP A 42 1.65 7.08 3.91
N ILE A 43 2.32 6.26 3.09
CA ILE A 43 1.95 5.98 1.70
C ILE A 43 1.97 4.47 1.47
N VAL A 44 0.95 3.96 0.79
CA VAL A 44 0.87 2.58 0.34
C VAL A 44 0.83 2.55 -1.18
N CYS A 45 1.76 1.83 -1.80
CA CYS A 45 1.83 1.67 -3.24
C CYS A 45 1.54 0.22 -3.61
N PHE A 46 0.80 0.05 -4.70
CA PHE A 46 0.35 -1.23 -5.20
C PHE A 46 0.91 -1.53 -6.60
N PRO A 47 1.00 -2.81 -6.99
CA PRO A 47 1.35 -3.17 -8.36
C PRO A 47 0.28 -2.68 -9.34
N GLU A 48 0.70 -2.47 -10.59
CA GLU A 48 -0.22 -2.18 -11.68
C GLU A 48 -1.21 -3.35 -11.91
N GLY A 49 -2.47 -3.04 -12.20
CA GLY A 49 -3.46 -4.05 -12.62
C GLY A 49 -4.16 -4.80 -11.49
N ILE A 50 -4.32 -4.18 -10.31
CA ILE A 50 -5.21 -4.65 -9.23
C ILE A 50 -6.67 -4.71 -9.71
#